data_AF-A0A952GCP5-F1
#
_entry.id   AF-A0A952GCP5-F1
#
_cell.length_a   1.000
_cell.length_b   1.000
_cell.length_c   1.000
_cell.angle_alpha   90.00
_cell.angle_beta   90.00
_cell.angle_gamma   90.00
#
_symmetry.space_group_name_H-M   'P 1'
#
loop_
_entity.id
_entity.type
_entity.pdbx_description
1 polymer ?
#
loop_
_entity_poly.entity_id
_entity_poly.type
_entity_poly.pdbx_seq_one_letter_code
_entity_poly.pdbx_strand_id
1 'polypeptide(L)'
;DDAGRYVLPDLPAAGYSIWVRGYGLVDSQKVQARPGQTLDLKAVPAPDAKAAAQYYPAIYWYSMLKIPAKSEFPGTGPKPGGNGMDAKMKSQQQWLDVVKTDGCFTCHQLGDAATRNIEKSLGQFESSAAAWEHRIQVGQAANGMIGSIGRLDTQKAFALFGDWTDRIAKGELPFAKPQRPQGKERNIVITLWDWNTPKAYLHDEVSTDRRNPTVNAYGKIYGSPEESTDFIPVLDPKTHSRSQIKALVRDDDTPSSKDNDIPNPSPYWGREAIWDSQTTIHNPMFDQKGRVWFTARMRAPENEAAFRVGLVRHEGLGRHP
;
A
#
# COMPACT_ATOMS: atom_id res chain seq x y z
N ASP A 1 3.57 -24.64 -22.74
CA ASP A 1 4.25 -25.95 -22.73
C ASP A 1 5.72 -25.73 -22.38
N ASP A 2 6.55 -26.77 -22.40
CA ASP A 2 7.98 -26.66 -22.06
C ASP A 2 8.82 -25.91 -23.12
N ALA A 3 8.26 -25.68 -24.32
CA ALA A 3 8.87 -24.85 -25.35
C ALA A 3 8.56 -23.35 -25.17
N GLY A 4 7.86 -22.96 -24.10
CA GLY A 4 7.50 -21.57 -23.83
C GLY A 4 6.31 -21.07 -24.63
N ARG A 5 5.57 -21.96 -25.31
CA ARG A 5 4.34 -21.61 -26.04
C ARG A 5 3.17 -21.60 -25.06
N TYR A 6 2.35 -20.56 -25.11
CA TYR A 6 1.15 -20.46 -24.29
C TYR A 6 0.01 -19.87 -25.10
N VAL A 7 -1.21 -20.20 -24.67
CA VAL A 7 -2.44 -19.61 -25.19
C VAL A 7 -3.02 -18.79 -24.04
N LEU A 8 -3.44 -17.57 -24.34
CA LEU A 8 -4.25 -16.76 -23.43
C LEU A 8 -5.72 -16.95 -23.84
N PRO A 9 -6.46 -17.86 -23.21
CA PRO A 9 -7.87 -18.05 -23.52
C PRO A 9 -8.69 -16.86 -23.01
N ASP A 10 -9.92 -16.76 -23.50
CA ASP A 10 -10.97 -15.90 -22.93
C ASP A 10 -10.64 -14.40 -22.87
N LEU A 11 -9.77 -13.92 -23.77
CA LEU A 11 -9.54 -12.48 -23.93
C LEU A 11 -10.72 -11.82 -24.65
N PRO A 12 -11.25 -10.69 -24.13
CA PRO A 12 -12.25 -9.89 -24.83
C PRO A 12 -11.84 -9.48 -26.25
N ALA A 13 -12.82 -9.22 -27.12
CA ALA A 13 -12.57 -8.70 -28.45
C ALA A 13 -12.10 -7.23 -28.38
N ALA A 14 -10.78 -7.03 -28.29
CA ALA A 14 -10.14 -5.73 -28.21
C ALA A 14 -8.77 -5.71 -28.93
N GLY A 15 -8.21 -4.52 -29.10
CA GLY A 15 -6.80 -4.35 -29.47
C GLY A 15 -5.91 -4.43 -28.24
N TYR A 16 -4.82 -5.18 -28.31
CA TYR A 16 -3.89 -5.39 -27.22
C TYR A 16 -2.48 -4.93 -27.59
N SER A 17 -1.81 -4.25 -26.67
CA SER A 17 -0.37 -4.04 -26.71
C SER A 17 0.30 -5.14 -25.90
N ILE A 18 1.06 -6.02 -26.54
CA ILE A 18 1.65 -7.21 -25.92
C ILE A 18 3.19 -7.11 -25.94
N TRP A 19 3.83 -7.46 -24.83
CA TRP A 19 5.29 -7.49 -24.70
C TRP A 19 5.73 -8.53 -23.66
N VAL A 20 7.02 -8.85 -23.66
CA VAL A 20 7.65 -9.74 -22.68
C VAL A 20 8.34 -8.92 -21.61
N ARG A 21 8.09 -9.28 -20.35
CA ARG A 21 8.74 -8.74 -19.16
C ARG A 21 9.13 -9.89 -18.24
N GLY A 22 10.23 -9.75 -17.50
CA GLY A 22 10.60 -10.73 -16.47
C GLY A 22 11.91 -10.39 -15.77
N TYR A 23 12.24 -11.15 -14.72
CA TYR A 23 13.48 -10.94 -13.98
C TYR A 23 14.71 -11.24 -14.84
N GLY A 24 15.70 -10.33 -14.80
CA GLY A 24 16.88 -10.37 -15.66
C GLY A 24 16.61 -9.99 -17.13
N LEU A 25 15.42 -9.46 -17.44
CA LEU A 25 15.04 -8.91 -18.74
C LEU A 25 14.75 -7.42 -18.62
N VAL A 26 14.61 -6.76 -19.76
CA VAL A 26 13.88 -5.49 -19.92
C VAL A 26 12.62 -5.73 -20.74
N ASP A 27 11.68 -4.80 -20.72
CA ASP A 27 10.52 -4.85 -21.60
C ASP A 27 10.95 -5.00 -23.07
N SER A 28 10.37 -6.00 -23.75
CA SER A 28 10.52 -6.12 -25.19
C SER A 28 9.79 -4.99 -25.93
N GLN A 29 10.03 -4.88 -27.23
CA GLN A 29 9.18 -4.06 -28.09
C GLN A 29 7.72 -4.51 -27.95
N LYS A 30 6.82 -3.54 -27.84
CA LYS A 30 5.37 -3.76 -27.80
C LYS A 30 4.85 -4.07 -29.19
N VAL A 31 4.06 -5.13 -29.31
CA VAL A 31 3.40 -5.58 -30.54
C VAL A 31 1.91 -5.39 -30.38
N GLN A 32 1.25 -4.80 -31.39
CA GLN A 32 -0.20 -4.67 -31.42
C GLN A 32 -0.81 -5.96 -31.97
N ALA A 33 -1.82 -6.48 -31.29
CA ALA A 33 -2.48 -7.72 -31.67
C ALA A 33 -3.96 -7.76 -31.30
N ARG A 34 -4.67 -8.76 -31.82
CA ARG A 34 -6.05 -9.10 -31.50
C ARG A 34 -6.17 -10.60 -31.20
N PRO A 35 -7.21 -11.03 -30.46
CA PRO A 35 -7.46 -12.45 -30.23
C PRO A 35 -7.51 -13.26 -31.55
N GLY A 36 -6.95 -14.47 -31.52
CA GLY A 36 -6.84 -15.36 -32.68
C GLY A 36 -5.54 -15.24 -33.48
N GLN A 37 -4.69 -14.26 -33.18
CA GLN A 37 -3.35 -14.15 -33.79
C GLN A 37 -2.30 -14.96 -33.03
N THR A 38 -1.38 -15.57 -33.77
CA THR A 38 -0.16 -16.17 -33.22
C THR A 38 0.97 -15.14 -33.25
N LEU A 39 1.68 -14.99 -32.14
CA LEU A 39 2.80 -14.05 -32.00
C LEU A 39 4.06 -14.75 -31.51
N ASP A 40 5.18 -14.44 -32.15
CA ASP A 40 6.51 -14.82 -31.69
C ASP A 40 7.18 -13.61 -31.03
N LEU A 41 7.07 -13.53 -29.70
CA LEU A 41 7.63 -12.42 -28.93
C LEU A 41 9.07 -12.70 -28.50
N LYS A 42 9.99 -11.79 -28.83
CA LYS A 42 11.40 -11.89 -28.44
C LYS A 42 11.64 -11.26 -27.06
N ALA A 43 12.09 -12.06 -26.11
CA ALA A 43 12.58 -11.56 -24.83
C ALA A 43 13.90 -10.77 -25.00
N VAL A 44 14.09 -9.72 -24.21
CA VAL A 44 15.29 -8.87 -24.26
C VAL A 44 16.04 -8.97 -22.93
N PRO A 45 17.25 -9.55 -22.90
CA PRO A 45 18.09 -9.56 -21.70
C PRO A 45 18.35 -8.13 -21.20
N ALA A 46 18.35 -7.95 -19.88
CA ALA A 46 18.76 -6.67 -19.32
C ALA A 46 20.24 -6.40 -19.66
N PRO A 47 20.60 -5.19 -20.11
CA PRO A 47 21.98 -4.87 -20.50
C PRO A 47 22.96 -4.91 -19.32
N ASP A 48 22.47 -4.70 -18.11
CA ASP A 48 23.25 -4.75 -16.88
C ASP A 48 22.35 -5.06 -15.65
N ALA A 49 22.97 -5.22 -14.49
CA ALA A 49 22.27 -5.50 -13.23
C ALA A 49 21.35 -4.37 -12.78
N LYS A 50 21.69 -3.11 -13.08
CA LYS A 50 20.90 -1.93 -12.71
C LYS A 50 19.59 -1.89 -13.50
N ALA A 51 19.64 -2.18 -14.79
CA ALA A 51 18.47 -2.31 -15.65
C ALA A 51 17.60 -3.49 -15.23
N ALA A 52 18.19 -4.64 -14.89
CA ALA A 52 17.44 -5.80 -14.38
C ALA A 52 16.70 -5.48 -13.07
N ALA A 53 17.35 -4.76 -12.15
CA ALA A 53 16.79 -4.46 -10.83
C ALA A 53 15.56 -3.54 -10.88
N GLN A 54 15.37 -2.76 -11.95
CA GLN A 54 14.16 -1.94 -12.11
C GLN A 54 12.87 -2.76 -12.15
N TYR A 55 12.96 -4.04 -12.49
CA TYR A 55 11.83 -4.98 -12.57
C TYR A 55 11.67 -5.83 -11.30
N TYR A 56 12.53 -5.64 -10.28
CA TYR A 56 12.40 -6.39 -9.04
C TYR A 56 11.20 -5.89 -8.23
N PRO A 57 10.53 -6.76 -7.45
CA PRO A 57 9.44 -6.35 -6.58
C PRO A 57 9.90 -5.27 -5.59
N ALA A 58 8.98 -4.38 -5.21
CA ALA A 58 9.24 -3.28 -4.28
C ALA A 58 9.92 -3.75 -2.99
N ILE A 59 9.50 -4.90 -2.44
CA ILE A 59 10.05 -5.46 -1.21
C ILE A 59 11.55 -5.77 -1.27
N TYR A 60 12.12 -6.07 -2.45
CA TYR A 60 13.56 -6.29 -2.58
C TYR A 60 14.34 -4.99 -2.35
N TRP A 61 13.84 -3.88 -2.87
CA TRP A 61 14.40 -2.55 -2.62
C TRP A 61 14.19 -2.14 -1.17
N TYR A 62 12.99 -2.35 -0.64
CA TYR A 62 12.66 -2.00 0.74
C TYR A 62 13.48 -2.78 1.76
N SER A 63 13.83 -4.04 1.47
CA SER A 63 14.69 -4.87 2.32
C SER A 63 16.11 -4.32 2.51
N MET A 64 16.53 -3.35 1.68
CA MET A 64 17.81 -2.67 1.81
C MET A 64 17.80 -1.58 2.89
N LEU A 65 16.63 -1.18 3.40
CA LEU A 65 16.51 -0.21 4.49
C LEU A 65 17.29 -0.72 5.70
N LYS A 66 18.25 0.08 6.18
CA LYS A 66 18.95 -0.21 7.43
C LYS A 66 17.99 -0.03 8.60
N ILE A 67 18.15 -0.86 9.61
CA ILE A 67 17.36 -0.81 10.84
C ILE A 67 18.31 -0.56 12.03
N PRO A 68 17.84 0.06 13.12
CA PRO A 68 18.65 0.21 14.34
C PRO A 68 19.18 -1.12 14.85
N ALA A 69 20.39 -1.14 15.39
CA ALA A 69 21.01 -2.37 15.89
C ALA A 69 20.33 -2.84 17.19
N LYS A 70 20.34 -4.15 17.47
CA LYS A 70 19.75 -4.72 18.70
C LYS A 70 20.32 -4.11 19.99
N SER A 71 21.59 -3.72 19.98
CA SER A 71 22.29 -3.09 21.11
C SER A 71 21.79 -1.68 21.45
N GLU A 72 20.98 -1.06 20.57
CA GLU A 72 20.40 0.25 20.81
C GLU A 72 19.09 0.16 21.61
N PHE A 73 18.68 -1.05 21.99
CA PHE A 73 17.47 -1.29 22.77
C PHE A 73 17.80 -1.88 24.15
N PRO A 74 17.02 -1.55 25.19
CA PRO A 74 15.88 -0.62 25.18
C PRO A 74 16.31 0.83 24.96
N GLY A 75 15.43 1.63 24.38
CA GLY A 75 15.68 3.06 24.23
C GLY A 75 15.77 3.76 25.57
N THR A 76 16.63 4.77 25.64
CA THR A 76 16.88 5.56 26.86
C THR A 76 16.53 7.04 26.70
N GLY A 77 16.00 7.42 25.53
CA GLY A 77 15.57 8.77 25.19
C GLY A 77 16.71 9.68 24.74
N PRO A 78 16.38 10.92 24.33
CA PRO A 78 17.34 11.91 23.83
C PRO A 78 18.11 12.65 24.95
N LYS A 79 17.98 12.22 26.21
CA LYS A 79 18.65 12.87 27.35
C LYS A 79 20.18 12.74 27.26
N PRO A 80 20.97 13.64 27.88
CA PRO A 80 22.42 13.47 27.96
C PRO A 80 22.81 12.10 28.52
N GLY A 81 23.68 11.37 27.80
CA GLY A 81 24.05 9.99 28.12
C GLY A 81 23.05 8.91 27.67
N GLY A 82 21.94 9.29 27.03
CA GLY A 82 21.01 8.37 26.38
C GLY A 82 21.48 7.95 24.98
N ASN A 83 20.87 6.89 24.45
CA ASN A 83 21.16 6.33 23.12
C ASN A 83 20.29 6.91 22.00
N GLY A 84 19.48 7.94 22.29
CA GLY A 84 18.66 8.65 21.31
C GLY A 84 17.39 7.92 20.85
N MET A 85 17.28 6.61 21.08
CA MET A 85 16.05 5.85 20.80
C MET A 85 14.95 6.24 21.79
N ASP A 86 13.69 6.28 21.35
CA ASP A 86 12.54 6.58 22.22
C ASP A 86 12.53 5.63 23.44
N ALA A 87 12.40 6.19 24.64
CA ALA A 87 12.40 5.43 25.90
C ALA A 87 11.25 4.42 26.01
N LYS A 88 10.17 4.57 25.24
CA LYS A 88 9.06 3.63 25.11
C LYS A 88 9.42 2.41 24.26
N MET A 89 10.42 2.53 23.38
CA MET A 89 10.85 1.47 22.48
C MET A 89 11.75 0.46 23.20
N LYS A 90 11.21 -0.71 23.55
CA LYS A 90 11.87 -1.71 24.39
C LYS A 90 12.69 -2.73 23.61
N SER A 91 12.41 -2.92 22.32
CA SER A 91 13.13 -3.90 21.49
C SER A 91 13.18 -3.49 20.02
N GLN A 92 14.15 -4.04 19.29
CA GLN A 92 14.24 -3.89 17.83
C GLN A 92 12.97 -4.42 17.13
N GLN A 93 12.30 -5.42 17.71
CA GLN A 93 11.08 -5.98 17.14
C GLN A 93 9.93 -4.98 17.15
N GLN A 94 9.81 -4.14 18.19
CA GLN A 94 8.80 -3.07 18.24
C GLN A 94 9.07 -1.98 17.19
N TRP A 95 10.34 -1.67 16.93
CA TRP A 95 10.69 -0.75 15.84
C TRP A 95 10.34 -1.35 14.48
N LEU A 96 10.68 -2.62 14.28
CA LEU A 96 10.37 -3.37 13.06
C LEU A 96 8.87 -3.51 12.81
N ASP A 97 8.08 -3.68 13.87
CA ASP A 97 6.62 -3.80 13.80
C ASP A 97 5.98 -2.56 13.15
N VAL A 98 6.34 -1.36 13.65
CA VAL A 98 5.85 -0.09 13.08
C VAL A 98 6.28 0.06 11.61
N VAL A 99 7.52 -0.29 11.29
CA VAL A 99 8.08 -0.11 9.95
C VAL A 99 7.51 -1.13 8.95
N LYS A 100 7.31 -2.39 9.37
CA LYS A 100 6.94 -3.49 8.47
C LYS A 100 5.45 -3.82 8.42
N THR A 101 4.68 -3.50 9.46
CA THR A 101 3.34 -4.07 9.61
C THR A 101 2.32 -3.04 10.06
N ASP A 102 2.57 -2.35 11.17
CA ASP A 102 1.52 -1.60 11.87
C ASP A 102 1.59 -0.08 11.67
N GLY A 103 2.51 0.42 10.82
CA GLY A 103 2.68 1.85 10.59
C GLY A 103 2.95 2.26 9.14
N CYS A 104 4.07 1.82 8.56
CA CYS A 104 4.52 2.38 7.27
C CYS A 104 4.06 1.56 6.05
N PHE A 105 3.89 0.25 6.19
CA PHE A 105 3.58 -0.66 5.08
C PHE A 105 2.09 -1.06 5.03
N THR A 106 1.32 -0.72 6.07
CA THR A 106 -0.07 -1.20 6.27
C THR A 106 -0.98 -0.81 5.11
N CYS A 107 -0.89 0.43 4.64
CA CYS A 107 -1.81 0.97 3.64
C CYS A 107 -1.30 0.76 2.21
N HIS A 108 0.01 0.85 2.00
CA HIS A 108 0.64 0.70 0.69
C HIS A 108 2.06 0.13 0.82
N GLN A 109 2.52 -0.50 -0.26
CA GLN A 109 3.89 -1.00 -0.32
C GLN A 109 4.92 0.14 -0.30
N LEU A 110 6.11 -0.16 0.21
CA LEU A 110 7.33 0.66 0.08
C LEU A 110 8.37 -0.07 -0.78
N GLY A 111 9.23 0.69 -1.45
CA GLY A 111 10.31 0.18 -2.31
C GLY A 111 10.00 0.17 -3.81
N ASP A 112 8.82 0.62 -4.21
CA ASP A 112 8.54 0.94 -5.61
C ASP A 112 9.33 2.18 -6.07
N ALA A 113 9.25 2.52 -7.35
CA ALA A 113 10.02 3.65 -7.90
C ALA A 113 9.67 4.99 -7.23
N ALA A 114 8.41 5.22 -6.89
CA ALA A 114 7.93 6.48 -6.30
C ALA A 114 8.40 6.66 -4.85
N THR A 115 8.52 5.56 -4.10
CA THR A 115 8.94 5.60 -2.68
C THR A 115 10.44 5.44 -2.50
N ARG A 116 11.15 4.72 -3.39
CA ARG A 116 12.61 4.54 -3.26
C ARG A 116 13.44 5.70 -3.79
N ASN A 117 12.87 6.54 -4.66
CA ASN A 117 13.49 7.76 -5.18
C ASN A 117 12.76 9.00 -4.66
N ILE A 118 13.37 10.18 -4.70
CA ILE A 118 12.67 11.46 -4.48
C ILE A 118 12.17 12.00 -5.82
N GLU A 119 10.86 12.02 -6.01
CA GLU A 119 10.23 12.60 -7.20
C GLU A 119 10.42 14.12 -7.25
N LYS A 120 10.70 14.66 -8.44
CA LYS A 120 10.89 16.11 -8.62
C LYS A 120 9.68 16.93 -8.20
N SER A 121 8.48 16.36 -8.32
CA SER A 121 7.22 17.01 -7.95
C SER A 121 7.07 17.21 -6.44
N LEU A 122 7.86 16.53 -5.60
CA LEU A 122 7.89 16.79 -4.15
C LEU A 122 8.60 18.11 -3.81
N GLY A 123 9.48 18.60 -4.69
CA GLY A 123 10.27 19.80 -4.45
C GLY A 123 11.78 19.51 -4.30
N GLN A 124 12.50 20.50 -3.80
CA GLN A 124 13.94 20.44 -3.54
C GLN A 124 14.21 20.53 -2.04
N PHE A 125 15.16 19.75 -1.56
CA PHE A 125 15.46 19.60 -0.14
C PHE A 125 16.97 19.53 0.08
N GLU A 126 17.43 20.02 1.23
CA GLU A 126 18.84 19.99 1.64
C GLU A 126 19.39 18.56 1.82
N SER A 127 18.50 17.59 2.09
CA SER A 127 18.87 16.18 2.23
C SER A 127 17.70 15.26 1.91
N SER A 128 18.00 13.99 1.61
CA SER A 128 16.97 12.96 1.45
C SER A 128 16.18 12.72 2.74
N ALA A 129 16.78 12.92 3.92
CA ALA A 129 16.05 12.85 5.19
C ALA A 129 14.96 13.95 5.29
N ALA A 130 15.30 15.19 4.92
CA ALA A 130 14.33 16.28 4.87
C ALA A 130 13.25 16.05 3.79
N ALA A 131 13.61 15.43 2.67
CA ALA A 131 12.64 15.03 1.64
C ALA A 131 11.65 13.98 2.16
N TRP A 132 12.11 13.03 2.99
CA TRP A 132 11.25 12.03 3.63
C TRP A 132 10.31 12.63 4.67
N GLU A 133 10.79 13.60 5.44
CA GLU A 133 9.95 14.35 6.37
C GLU A 133 8.82 15.07 5.65
N HIS A 134 9.14 15.80 4.57
CA HIS A 134 8.12 16.49 3.78
C HIS A 134 7.15 15.50 3.10
N ARG A 135 7.66 14.40 2.53
CA ARG A 135 6.86 13.40 1.82
C ARG A 135 5.68 12.88 2.62
N ILE A 136 5.87 12.59 3.90
CA ILE A 136 4.81 12.02 4.73
C ILE A 136 3.80 13.08 5.20
N GLN A 137 4.04 14.36 4.91
CA GLN A 137 3.18 15.46 5.29
C GLN A 137 2.29 15.95 4.15
N VAL A 138 2.35 15.32 2.97
CA VAL A 138 1.56 15.73 1.79
C VAL A 138 0.28 14.91 1.63
N GLY A 139 -0.81 15.57 1.19
CA GLY A 139 -2.09 14.92 0.86
C GLY A 139 -2.94 14.51 2.07
N GLN A 140 -4.15 14.00 1.81
CA GLN A 140 -5.15 13.70 2.86
C GLN A 140 -4.74 12.56 3.83
N ALA A 141 -3.79 11.70 3.45
CA ALA A 141 -3.27 10.64 4.32
C ALA A 141 -2.16 11.11 5.29
N ALA A 142 -1.71 12.37 5.18
CA ALA A 142 -0.54 12.88 5.88
C ALA A 142 -0.59 12.65 7.40
N ASN A 143 -1.70 12.97 8.05
CA ASN A 143 -1.82 12.86 9.50
C ASN A 143 -1.62 11.42 10.00
N GLY A 144 -2.08 10.41 9.23
CA GLY A 144 -1.84 9.00 9.54
C GLY A 144 -0.35 8.64 9.44
N MET A 145 0.32 9.10 8.39
CA MET A 145 1.77 8.86 8.21
C MET A 145 2.62 9.57 9.27
N ILE A 146 2.27 10.82 9.62
CA ILE A 146 2.90 11.61 10.70
C ILE A 146 2.73 10.89 12.05
N GLY A 147 1.52 10.41 12.36
CA GLY A 147 1.26 9.64 13.56
C GLY A 147 2.10 8.35 13.61
N SER A 148 2.21 7.64 12.48
CA SER A 148 2.99 6.41 12.38
C SER A 148 4.48 6.63 12.62
N ILE A 149 5.11 7.62 11.98
CA ILE A 149 6.54 7.91 12.19
C ILE A 149 6.80 8.43 13.61
N GLY A 150 5.82 9.08 14.24
CA GLY A 150 5.89 9.58 15.62
C GLY A 150 5.95 8.48 16.69
N ARG A 151 5.62 7.23 16.33
CA ARG A 151 5.82 6.05 17.21
C ARG A 151 7.26 5.53 17.18
N LEU A 152 8.09 6.05 16.28
CA LEU A 152 9.50 5.76 16.17
C LEU A 152 10.34 6.89 16.78
N ASP A 153 11.65 6.68 16.79
CA ASP A 153 12.65 7.72 16.88
C ASP A 153 12.71 8.55 15.59
N THR A 154 11.72 9.42 15.39
CA THR A 154 11.40 10.09 14.11
C THR A 154 12.62 10.62 13.34
N GLN A 155 13.53 11.35 13.99
CA GLN A 155 14.72 11.91 13.33
C GLN A 155 15.69 10.83 12.85
N LYS A 156 15.87 9.76 13.63
CA LYS A 156 16.69 8.61 13.21
C LYS A 156 16.00 7.84 12.09
N ALA A 157 14.69 7.66 12.15
CA ALA A 157 13.92 7.04 11.08
C ALA A 157 14.12 7.79 9.76
N PHE A 158 13.97 9.13 9.75
CA PHE A 158 14.23 9.94 8.55
C PHE A 158 15.67 9.82 8.05
N ALA A 159 16.66 9.77 8.94
CA ALA A 159 18.05 9.54 8.55
C ALA A 159 18.25 8.16 7.88
N LEU A 160 17.60 7.10 8.39
CA LEU A 160 17.67 5.75 7.82
C LEU A 160 16.98 5.67 6.45
N PHE A 161 15.80 6.28 6.30
CA PHE A 161 15.10 6.38 5.02
C PHE A 161 15.86 7.25 4.00
N GLY A 162 16.46 8.34 4.45
CA GLY A 162 17.34 9.19 3.65
C GLY A 162 18.57 8.44 3.15
N ASP A 163 19.30 7.75 4.04
CA ASP A 163 20.45 6.91 3.67
C ASP A 163 20.06 5.81 2.67
N TRP A 164 18.89 5.19 2.85
CA TRP A 164 18.36 4.20 1.91
C TRP A 164 18.16 4.79 0.50
N THR A 165 17.50 5.94 0.39
CA THR A 165 17.31 6.64 -0.88
C THR A 165 18.64 7.08 -1.50
N ASP A 166 19.56 7.63 -0.71
CA ASP A 166 20.86 8.09 -1.19
C ASP A 166 21.74 6.96 -1.70
N ARG A 167 21.76 5.81 -1.02
CA ARG A 167 22.51 4.64 -1.48
C ARG A 167 21.95 4.09 -2.80
N ILE A 168 20.63 4.04 -2.96
CA ILE A 168 20.00 3.66 -4.22
C ILE A 168 20.38 4.63 -5.34
N ALA A 169 20.33 5.95 -5.07
CA ALA A 169 20.73 6.97 -6.04
C ALA A 169 22.20 6.84 -6.47
N LYS A 170 23.08 6.42 -5.55
CA LYS A 170 24.51 6.12 -5.81
C LYS A 170 24.72 4.77 -6.54
N GLY A 171 23.67 4.00 -6.77
CA GLY A 171 23.72 2.76 -7.54
C GLY A 171 23.74 1.48 -6.71
N GLU A 172 23.47 1.54 -5.41
CA GLU A 172 23.25 0.32 -4.61
C GLU A 172 22.01 -0.42 -5.15
N LEU A 173 22.13 -1.73 -5.30
CA LEU A 173 21.07 -2.61 -5.82
C LEU A 173 20.67 -3.64 -4.75
N PRO A 174 19.46 -4.21 -4.83
CA PRO A 174 19.08 -5.32 -3.97
C PRO A 174 20.10 -6.46 -4.07
N PHE A 175 20.58 -6.94 -2.91
CA PHE A 175 21.56 -8.01 -2.86
C PHE A 175 20.99 -9.33 -3.39
N ALA A 176 19.70 -9.59 -3.14
CA ALA A 176 18.99 -10.74 -3.65
C ALA A 176 18.43 -10.47 -5.06
N LYS A 177 18.55 -11.46 -5.94
CA LYS A 177 17.95 -11.42 -7.28
C LYS A 177 16.73 -12.35 -7.30
N PRO A 178 15.54 -11.87 -7.71
CA PRO A 178 14.38 -12.73 -7.85
C PRO A 178 14.62 -13.78 -8.93
N GLN A 179 14.21 -15.01 -8.65
CA GLN A 179 14.29 -16.12 -9.59
C GLN A 179 13.09 -16.07 -10.55
N ARG A 180 13.29 -16.55 -11.79
CA ARG A 180 12.18 -16.72 -12.72
C ARG A 180 11.30 -17.89 -12.28
N PRO A 181 9.98 -17.85 -12.55
CA PRO A 181 9.08 -18.98 -12.29
C PRO A 181 9.59 -20.29 -12.89
N GLN A 182 9.51 -21.38 -12.13
CA GLN A 182 9.93 -22.72 -12.58
C GLN A 182 8.79 -23.74 -12.44
N GLY A 183 8.83 -24.80 -13.25
CA GLY A 183 7.83 -25.87 -13.19
C GLY A 183 6.41 -25.34 -13.40
N LYS A 184 5.50 -25.63 -12.45
CA LYS A 184 4.07 -25.30 -12.50
C LYS A 184 3.79 -23.79 -12.40
N GLU A 185 4.71 -23.01 -11.83
CA GLU A 185 4.55 -21.55 -11.71
C GLU A 185 4.49 -20.86 -13.09
N ARG A 186 5.03 -21.51 -14.12
CA ARG A 186 4.97 -21.05 -15.52
C ARG A 186 3.58 -21.17 -16.16
N ASN A 187 2.63 -21.83 -15.49
CA ASN A 187 1.29 -22.12 -16.01
C ASN A 187 0.21 -21.19 -15.45
N ILE A 188 0.60 -20.04 -14.91
CA ILE A 188 -0.33 -19.08 -14.31
C ILE A 188 -0.57 -17.93 -15.29
N VAL A 189 -1.84 -17.65 -15.54
CA VAL A 189 -2.29 -16.42 -16.21
C VAL A 189 -2.95 -15.55 -15.15
N ILE A 190 -2.49 -14.30 -15.05
CA ILE A 190 -3.07 -13.31 -14.13
C ILE A 190 -3.70 -12.21 -14.98
N THR A 191 -4.98 -11.94 -14.73
CA THR A 191 -5.66 -10.76 -15.25
C THR A 191 -5.73 -9.74 -14.13
N LEU A 192 -5.36 -8.51 -14.44
CA LEU A 192 -5.35 -7.38 -13.50
C LEU A 192 -6.31 -6.32 -14.03
N TRP A 193 -7.10 -5.75 -13.13
CA TRP A 193 -8.04 -4.68 -13.45
C TRP A 193 -7.71 -3.44 -12.63
N ASP A 194 -7.75 -2.28 -13.29
CA ASP A 194 -8.02 -1.02 -12.60
C ASP A 194 -9.54 -0.79 -12.63
N TRP A 195 -10.17 -1.11 -11.51
CA TRP A 195 -11.63 -1.24 -11.39
C TRP A 195 -12.25 -0.17 -10.50
N ASN A 196 -11.50 0.88 -10.19
CA ASN A 196 -12.01 2.09 -9.55
C ASN A 196 -11.59 3.34 -10.35
N THR A 197 -11.58 4.51 -9.71
CA THR A 197 -11.14 5.78 -10.31
C THR A 197 -9.70 6.12 -9.88
N PRO A 198 -8.96 6.93 -10.65
CA PRO A 198 -7.61 7.36 -10.28
C PRO A 198 -7.49 8.14 -8.96
N LYS A 199 -8.62 8.61 -8.39
CA LYS A 199 -8.68 9.38 -7.15
C LYS A 199 -9.08 8.53 -5.93
N ALA A 200 -9.59 7.32 -6.16
CA ALA A 200 -10.05 6.45 -5.08
C ALA A 200 -8.91 5.53 -4.59
N TYR A 201 -8.84 5.35 -3.28
CA TYR A 201 -7.97 4.41 -2.61
C TYR A 201 -8.77 3.16 -2.26
N LEU A 202 -8.48 2.04 -2.93
CA LEU A 202 -9.09 0.75 -2.63
C LEU A 202 -8.28 0.07 -1.51
N HIS A 203 -8.90 -0.12 -0.34
CA HIS A 203 -8.24 -0.72 0.83
C HIS A 203 -8.51 -2.23 0.93
N ASP A 204 -9.80 -2.61 0.97
CA ASP A 204 -10.20 -4.02 1.10
C ASP A 204 -10.96 -4.52 -0.13
N GLU A 205 -11.00 -5.84 -0.29
CA GLU A 205 -11.88 -6.51 -1.24
C GLU A 205 -12.37 -7.86 -0.69
N VAL A 206 -13.49 -8.32 -1.22
CA VAL A 206 -13.99 -9.67 -0.98
C VAL A 206 -14.52 -10.30 -2.26
N SER A 207 -14.08 -11.54 -2.50
CA SER A 207 -14.47 -12.33 -3.66
C SER A 207 -15.42 -13.47 -3.33
N THR A 208 -15.49 -13.92 -2.07
CA THR A 208 -16.34 -15.04 -1.63
C THR A 208 -16.32 -15.18 -0.11
N ASP A 209 -17.11 -16.11 0.45
CA ASP A 209 -17.02 -16.50 1.85
C ASP A 209 -15.76 -17.35 2.06
N ARG A 210 -14.86 -16.92 2.96
CA ARG A 210 -13.60 -17.63 3.26
C ARG A 210 -13.82 -19.05 3.79
N ARG A 211 -14.99 -19.35 4.35
CA ARG A 211 -15.36 -20.67 4.90
C ARG A 211 -15.86 -21.62 3.81
N ASN A 212 -16.42 -21.08 2.73
CA ASN A 212 -16.85 -21.85 1.57
C ASN A 212 -16.64 -21.00 0.30
N PRO A 213 -15.49 -21.14 -0.38
CA PRO A 213 -15.14 -20.26 -1.50
C PRO A 213 -16.05 -20.44 -2.73
N THR A 214 -16.86 -21.49 -2.78
CA THR A 214 -17.78 -21.74 -3.89
C THR A 214 -19.07 -20.92 -3.83
N VAL A 215 -19.38 -20.25 -2.70
CA VAL A 215 -20.60 -19.43 -2.53
C VAL A 215 -20.72 -18.34 -3.59
N ASN A 216 -19.61 -17.77 -4.04
CA ASN A 216 -19.56 -16.73 -5.07
C ASN A 216 -18.65 -17.15 -6.23
N ALA A 217 -18.68 -18.43 -6.64
CA ALA A 217 -17.88 -18.93 -7.75
C ALA A 217 -18.14 -18.11 -9.02
N TYR A 218 -17.07 -17.52 -9.59
CA TYR A 218 -17.11 -16.62 -10.75
C TYR A 218 -18.03 -15.39 -10.58
N GLY A 219 -18.41 -15.07 -9.34
CA GLY A 219 -19.29 -13.96 -9.05
C GLY A 219 -18.55 -12.62 -9.00
N LYS A 220 -19.32 -11.57 -8.70
CA LYS A 220 -18.79 -10.21 -8.58
C LYS A 220 -17.89 -10.10 -7.36
N ILE A 221 -16.82 -9.33 -7.49
CA ILE A 221 -15.91 -8.94 -6.42
C ILE A 221 -16.33 -7.55 -5.95
N TYR A 222 -16.29 -7.32 -4.64
CA TYR A 222 -16.71 -6.07 -4.02
C TYR A 222 -15.53 -5.46 -3.26
N GLY A 223 -15.21 -4.21 -3.58
CA GLY A 223 -14.14 -3.46 -2.91
C GLY A 223 -14.67 -2.53 -1.83
N SER A 224 -13.80 -2.10 -0.93
CA SER A 224 -14.08 -1.06 0.07
C SER A 224 -13.02 0.04 -0.01
N PRO A 225 -13.39 1.19 -0.59
CA PRO A 225 -12.50 2.34 -0.71
C PRO A 225 -12.43 3.18 0.58
N GLU A 226 -11.86 2.61 1.64
CA GLU A 226 -11.72 3.24 2.97
C GLU A 226 -11.30 4.71 2.87
N GLU A 227 -12.03 5.59 3.56
CA GLU A 227 -11.88 7.06 3.58
C GLU A 227 -11.96 7.78 2.22
N SER A 228 -11.87 7.10 1.08
CA SER A 228 -11.65 7.77 -0.21
C SER A 228 -12.91 8.05 -1.02
N THR A 229 -13.91 7.17 -0.97
CA THR A 229 -15.21 7.41 -1.59
C THR A 229 -16.30 6.55 -0.99
N ASP A 230 -17.55 7.02 -1.01
CA ASP A 230 -18.70 6.16 -0.65
C ASP A 230 -19.18 5.27 -1.81
N PHE A 231 -18.54 5.31 -2.97
CA PHE A 231 -18.90 4.45 -4.10
C PHE A 231 -18.15 3.11 -4.01
N ILE A 232 -18.81 2.07 -3.51
CA ILE A 232 -18.34 0.68 -3.47
C ILE A 232 -18.06 0.21 -4.90
N PRO A 233 -16.81 -0.05 -5.30
CA PRO A 233 -16.49 -0.59 -6.61
C PRO A 233 -16.85 -2.08 -6.66
N VAL A 234 -17.39 -2.49 -7.81
CA VAL A 234 -17.81 -3.86 -8.08
C VAL A 234 -17.22 -4.29 -9.42
N LEU A 235 -16.44 -5.38 -9.41
CA LEU A 235 -15.85 -5.99 -10.60
C LEU A 235 -16.57 -7.28 -10.90
N ASP A 236 -17.01 -7.42 -12.14
CA ASP A 236 -17.40 -8.70 -12.71
C ASP A 236 -16.21 -9.24 -13.53
N PRO A 237 -15.45 -10.22 -12.99
CA PRO A 237 -14.29 -10.76 -13.68
C PRO A 237 -14.66 -11.58 -14.92
N LYS A 238 -15.92 -12.05 -15.03
CA LYS A 238 -16.39 -12.84 -16.18
C LYS A 238 -16.69 -11.96 -17.39
N THR A 239 -17.22 -10.77 -17.16
CA THR A 239 -17.56 -9.82 -18.24
C THR A 239 -16.53 -8.70 -18.38
N HIS A 240 -15.48 -8.68 -17.55
CA HIS A 240 -14.50 -7.60 -17.45
C HIS A 240 -15.14 -6.22 -17.27
N SER A 241 -16.26 -6.15 -16.57
CA SER A 241 -17.03 -4.92 -16.37
C SER A 241 -16.92 -4.44 -14.92
N ARG A 242 -17.03 -3.11 -14.76
CA ARG A 242 -17.02 -2.45 -13.46
C ARG A 242 -18.30 -1.66 -13.26
N SER A 243 -18.79 -1.65 -12.04
CA SER A 243 -19.94 -0.84 -11.60
C SER A 243 -19.67 -0.31 -10.19
N GLN A 244 -20.54 0.56 -9.69
CA GLN A 244 -20.42 1.11 -8.35
C GLN A 244 -21.77 1.10 -7.64
N ILE A 245 -21.72 0.93 -6.32
CA ILE A 245 -22.88 1.06 -5.43
C ILE A 245 -22.60 2.22 -4.48
N LYS A 246 -23.47 3.23 -4.45
CA LYS A 246 -23.34 4.32 -3.47
C LYS A 246 -23.74 3.79 -2.10
N ALA A 247 -22.80 3.77 -1.17
CA ALA A 247 -23.06 3.57 0.25
C ALA A 247 -23.81 4.79 0.81
N LEU A 248 -24.74 4.54 1.72
CA LEU A 248 -25.59 5.55 2.33
C LEU A 248 -25.16 5.76 3.78
N VAL A 249 -25.19 7.02 4.22
CA VAL A 249 -25.15 7.37 5.64
C VAL A 249 -26.57 7.43 6.20
N ARG A 250 -26.71 7.21 7.50
CA ARG A 250 -28.01 7.35 8.18
C ARG A 250 -28.26 8.80 8.57
N ASP A 251 -27.22 9.47 9.08
CA ASP A 251 -27.31 10.83 9.61
C ASP A 251 -26.56 11.78 8.66
N ASP A 252 -27.25 12.81 8.17
CA ASP A 252 -26.73 13.74 7.14
C ASP A 252 -25.51 14.55 7.61
N ASP A 253 -25.35 14.71 8.93
CA ASP A 253 -24.23 15.43 9.56
C ASP A 253 -22.99 14.52 9.79
N THR A 254 -22.98 13.31 9.25
CA THR A 254 -21.80 12.42 9.30
C THR A 254 -20.60 13.10 8.63
N PRO A 255 -19.45 13.26 9.33
CA PRO A 255 -18.27 13.93 8.77
C PRO A 255 -17.72 13.22 7.53
N SER A 256 -17.27 14.00 6.54
CA SER A 256 -16.58 13.50 5.35
C SER A 256 -15.06 13.63 5.49
N SER A 257 -14.33 12.67 4.95
CA SER A 257 -12.87 12.75 4.76
C SER A 257 -12.42 13.94 3.90
N LYS A 258 -13.35 14.53 3.14
CA LYS A 258 -13.14 15.76 2.37
C LYS A 258 -12.77 16.95 3.24
N ASP A 259 -13.27 16.97 4.48
CA ASP A 259 -13.07 18.05 5.43
C ASP A 259 -11.82 17.84 6.31
N ASN A 260 -11.07 16.75 6.08
CA ASN A 260 -9.82 16.48 6.79
C ASN A 260 -8.79 17.58 6.48
N ASP A 261 -8.03 17.98 7.50
CA ASP A 261 -6.92 18.91 7.32
C ASP A 261 -5.82 18.29 6.44
N ILE A 262 -5.32 19.09 5.50
CA ILE A 262 -4.27 18.73 4.55
C ILE A 262 -3.04 19.60 4.87
N PRO A 263 -2.06 19.08 5.64
CA PRO A 263 -0.92 19.87 6.09
C PRO A 263 -0.14 20.49 4.93
N ASN A 264 0.17 19.68 3.91
CA ASN A 264 0.82 20.12 2.68
C ASN A 264 0.12 19.59 1.42
N PRO A 265 0.14 20.34 0.30
CA PRO A 265 -0.48 19.92 -0.95
C PRO A 265 0.13 18.63 -1.50
N SER A 266 -0.71 17.81 -2.15
CA SER A 266 -0.26 16.66 -2.93
C SER A 266 0.59 17.12 -4.12
N PRO A 267 1.70 16.42 -4.44
CA PRO A 267 2.48 16.71 -5.64
C PRO A 267 1.74 16.36 -6.96
N TYR A 268 0.59 15.68 -6.88
CA TYR A 268 -0.21 15.29 -8.04
C TYR A 268 -1.52 16.09 -8.16
N TRP A 269 -2.15 16.40 -7.02
CA TRP A 269 -3.50 17.00 -6.97
C TRP A 269 -3.55 18.36 -6.27
N GLY A 270 -2.40 18.87 -5.81
CA GLY A 270 -2.34 20.13 -5.09
C GLY A 270 -3.14 20.08 -3.79
N ARG A 271 -3.92 21.13 -3.52
CA ARG A 271 -4.83 21.22 -2.35
C ARG A 271 -6.22 20.62 -2.60
N GLU A 272 -6.47 20.01 -3.75
CA GLU A 272 -7.77 19.36 -3.99
C GLU A 272 -7.94 18.18 -3.03
N ALA A 273 -9.00 18.22 -2.21
CA ALA A 273 -9.43 17.08 -1.40
C ALA A 273 -10.14 16.08 -2.31
N ILE A 274 -9.37 15.09 -2.81
CA ILE A 274 -9.84 14.07 -3.76
C ILE A 274 -10.56 12.90 -3.08
N TRP A 275 -10.36 12.71 -1.77
CA TRP A 275 -11.07 11.73 -0.96
C TRP A 275 -12.30 12.39 -0.35
N ASP A 276 -13.46 11.77 -0.60
CA ASP A 276 -14.77 12.25 -0.18
C ASP A 276 -15.63 11.05 0.21
N SER A 277 -15.50 10.63 1.46
CA SER A 277 -16.28 9.56 2.05
C SER A 277 -16.78 9.96 3.43
N GLN A 278 -18.09 9.79 3.63
CA GLN A 278 -18.70 9.87 4.96
C GLN A 278 -18.78 8.49 5.62
N THR A 279 -18.88 7.44 4.80
CA THR A 279 -19.15 6.09 5.29
C THR A 279 -17.92 5.33 5.76
N THR A 280 -16.72 5.67 5.29
CA THR A 280 -15.47 4.94 5.62
C THR A 280 -15.68 3.43 5.61
N ILE A 281 -16.15 2.91 4.47
CA ILE A 281 -16.46 1.49 4.34
C ILE A 281 -15.18 0.64 4.42
N HIS A 282 -15.25 -0.44 5.19
CA HIS A 282 -14.14 -1.37 5.37
C HIS A 282 -14.64 -2.79 5.70
N ASN A 283 -13.72 -3.74 5.64
CA ASN A 283 -13.91 -5.17 5.95
C ASN A 283 -15.15 -5.78 5.27
N PRO A 284 -15.23 -5.78 3.93
CA PRO A 284 -16.33 -6.42 3.22
C PRO A 284 -16.29 -7.94 3.45
N MET A 285 -17.44 -8.55 3.75
CA MET A 285 -17.56 -9.97 4.07
C MET A 285 -18.74 -10.61 3.35
N PHE A 286 -18.52 -11.78 2.77
CA PHE A 286 -19.60 -12.65 2.34
C PHE A 286 -20.07 -13.54 3.50
N ASP A 287 -21.38 -13.75 3.62
CA ASP A 287 -21.93 -14.81 4.46
C ASP A 287 -22.25 -16.08 3.67
N GLN A 288 -22.68 -17.14 4.39
CA GLN A 288 -22.97 -18.44 3.78
C GLN A 288 -24.14 -18.44 2.80
N LYS A 289 -24.92 -17.34 2.73
CA LYS A 289 -26.04 -17.17 1.80
C LYS A 289 -25.65 -16.34 0.57
N GLY A 290 -24.38 -15.95 0.44
CA GLY A 290 -23.92 -15.10 -0.66
C GLY A 290 -24.27 -13.62 -0.48
N ARG A 291 -24.65 -13.17 0.72
CA ARG A 291 -24.88 -11.75 0.99
C ARG A 291 -23.57 -11.08 1.35
N VAL A 292 -23.39 -9.84 0.88
CA VAL A 292 -22.22 -9.02 1.18
C VAL A 292 -22.55 -8.04 2.29
N TRP A 293 -21.69 -7.99 3.29
CA TRP A 293 -21.77 -7.12 4.45
C TRP A 293 -20.56 -6.19 4.46
N PHE A 294 -20.77 -4.94 4.88
CA PHE A 294 -19.71 -3.94 5.02
C PHE A 294 -19.78 -3.37 6.43
N THR A 295 -18.63 -3.06 7.02
CA THR A 295 -18.58 -2.18 8.18
C THR A 295 -18.53 -0.75 7.66
N ALA A 296 -19.39 0.12 8.19
CA ALA A 296 -19.53 1.49 7.72
C ALA A 296 -19.83 2.43 8.89
N ARG A 297 -19.23 3.62 8.86
CA ARG A 297 -19.69 4.80 9.60
C ARG A 297 -21.04 5.21 9.03
N MET A 298 -22.00 5.44 9.91
CA MET A 298 -23.35 5.88 9.52
C MET A 298 -23.80 7.15 10.24
N ARG A 299 -22.98 7.65 11.18
CA ARG A 299 -23.22 8.83 12.01
C ARG A 299 -21.91 9.49 12.45
N ALA A 300 -22.00 10.73 12.92
CA ALA A 300 -20.89 11.40 13.59
C ALA A 300 -20.45 10.64 14.86
N PRO A 301 -19.16 10.73 15.26
CA PRO A 301 -18.69 10.18 16.53
C PRO A 301 -19.32 10.97 17.69
N GLU A 302 -20.30 10.38 18.35
CA GLU A 302 -20.86 10.91 19.60
C GLU A 302 -19.95 10.53 20.78
N ASN A 303 -19.74 11.48 21.69
CA ASN A 303 -19.08 11.21 22.96
C ASN A 303 -20.09 10.60 23.96
N GLU A 304 -20.58 9.39 23.65
CA GLU A 304 -21.58 8.71 24.46
C GLU A 304 -20.98 8.24 25.80
N ALA A 305 -21.42 8.85 26.90
CA ALA A 305 -20.91 8.55 28.24
C ALA A 305 -21.04 7.06 28.63
N ALA A 306 -22.04 6.35 28.09
CA ALA A 306 -22.29 4.94 28.36
C ALA A 306 -21.17 4.00 27.87
N PHE A 307 -20.37 4.41 26.88
CA PHE A 307 -19.27 3.62 26.31
C PHE A 307 -17.88 4.03 26.83
N ARG A 308 -17.80 4.91 27.85
CA ARG A 308 -16.53 5.37 28.44
C ARG A 308 -15.86 4.40 29.43
N VAL A 309 -16.43 3.22 29.69
CA VAL A 309 -15.89 2.31 30.71
C VAL A 309 -14.70 1.52 30.14
N GLY A 310 -13.47 1.94 30.47
CA GLY A 310 -12.29 1.09 30.24
C GLY A 310 -10.91 1.74 30.14
N LEU A 311 -10.78 3.07 30.00
CA LEU A 311 -9.48 3.73 30.08
C LEU A 311 -9.20 4.21 31.51
N VAL A 312 -8.92 3.25 32.39
CA VAL A 312 -8.32 3.55 33.69
C VAL A 312 -6.90 4.07 33.41
N ARG A 313 -6.74 5.39 33.47
CA ARG A 313 -5.45 6.01 33.77
C ARG A 313 -4.95 5.38 35.07
N HIS A 314 -3.91 4.55 35.01
CA HIS A 314 -3.14 4.21 36.20
C HIS A 314 -2.35 5.45 36.62
N GLU A 315 -3.02 6.38 37.30
CA GLU A 315 -2.35 7.41 38.10
C GLU A 315 -2.10 6.82 39.50
N GLY A 316 -0.81 6.75 39.84
CA GLY A 316 -0.21 6.53 41.15
C GLY A 316 -1.07 5.97 42.27
N LEU A 317 -0.88 4.69 42.60
CA LEU A 317 -1.09 4.22 43.97
C LEU A 317 -0.03 4.85 44.87
N GLY A 318 -0.41 5.98 45.46
CA GLY A 318 0.24 6.55 46.63
C GLY A 318 0.17 5.56 47.80
N ARG A 319 1.26 5.50 48.55
CA ARG A 319 1.40 4.70 49.76
C ARG A 319 0.57 5.27 50.93
N HIS A 320 0.25 4.36 51.85
CA HIS A 320 0.01 4.50 53.30
C HIS A 320 -1.42 4.71 53.81
N PRO A 321 -1.74 4.25 55.05
CA PRO A 321 -0.87 3.64 56.09
C PRO A 321 -0.51 2.17 55.87
#